data_AF-A0A537IGP5-F1
#
_entry.id   AF-A0A537IGP5-F1
#
_cell.length_a   1.000
_cell.length_b   1.000
_cell.length_c   1.000
_cell.angle_alpha   90.00
_cell.angle_beta   90.00
_cell.angle_gamma   90.00
#
_symmetry.space_group_name_H-M   'P 1'
#
loop_
_entity.id
_entity.type
_entity.pdbx_description
1 polymer ?
#
loop_
_entity_poly.entity_id
_entity_poly.type
_entity_poly.pdbx_seq_one_letter_code
_entity_poly.pdbx_strand_id
1 'polypeptide(L)'
;MNTWLKSLLIGTVVAGIAFVVFERMSKKRTLQYFTVHYELERAAAPGTGPSSHDETVVELHKMSQVLQTRCKNAGYPIEVKDLANGEKLDVTIQEISDTARVQKLITRIGKLEIREVYTVEELASLNASARKETEPVSIEAVPADDTVIDTGKAIKFSAQEPKPVKKVEPAPSFESIFTSSQQPDGAEIGSVAEKDTAAFREIFKKELLRLLPANARFYYGPNLTSTMTKKSNLGVYVIRVNNRGSILIDNSDIKAAMQDFGPSGDPTVAFSFTSIGSRKWGMLTGNNVGRPLAILVDDIVVSAPKVESAILGGKAIISGGFFVSEALALADQLNSGAMPARFHIIKQEISQESSGINLKALLIILVAFAIGTGTSYLIFKLLKSN
;
A
#
# COMPACT_ATOMS: atom_id res chain seq x y z
N MET A 1 28.31 23.80 -61.95
CA MET A 1 27.04 23.58 -61.22
C MET A 1 26.21 24.84 -61.33
N ASN A 2 25.09 24.79 -62.06
CA ASN A 2 24.22 25.93 -62.33
C ASN A 2 23.82 26.60 -61.00
N THR A 3 23.83 27.94 -60.97
CA THR A 3 23.48 28.76 -59.80
C THR A 3 22.12 28.39 -59.21
N TRP A 4 21.17 27.98 -60.05
CA TRP A 4 19.86 27.46 -59.64
C TRP A 4 19.94 26.14 -58.83
N LEU A 5 20.89 25.25 -59.16
CA LEU A 5 21.08 24.00 -58.41
C LEU A 5 21.68 24.28 -57.02
N LYS A 6 22.54 25.30 -56.90
CA LYS A 6 23.10 25.74 -55.61
C LYS A 6 22.05 26.34 -54.69
N SER A 7 21.12 27.15 -55.21
CA SER A 7 20.01 27.70 -54.41
C SER A 7 19.03 26.61 -53.95
N LEU A 8 18.75 25.61 -54.80
CA LEU A 8 17.91 24.46 -54.44
C LEU A 8 18.54 23.65 -53.29
N LEU A 9 19.86 23.39 -53.38
CA LEU A 9 20.62 22.67 -52.35
C LEU A 9 20.68 23.42 -51.02
N ILE A 10 20.81 24.75 -51.04
CA ILE A 10 20.80 25.55 -49.80
C ILE A 10 19.40 25.50 -49.15
N GLY A 11 18.34 25.60 -49.94
CA GLY A 11 16.96 25.52 -49.44
C GLY A 11 16.64 24.18 -48.76
N THR A 12 17.09 23.05 -49.33
CA THR A 12 16.87 21.72 -48.75
C THR A 12 17.68 21.50 -47.48
N VAL A 13 18.91 22.02 -47.39
CA VAL A 13 19.72 21.96 -46.17
C VAL A 13 19.08 22.77 -45.04
N VAL A 14 18.60 23.98 -45.32
CA VAL A 14 17.89 24.81 -44.32
C VAL A 14 16.61 24.15 -43.85
N ALA A 15 15.81 23.58 -44.77
CA ALA A 15 14.60 22.84 -44.43
C ALA A 15 14.91 21.58 -43.60
N GLY A 16 15.98 20.85 -43.93
CA GLY A 16 16.42 19.68 -43.16
C GLY A 16 16.87 20.04 -41.73
N ILE A 17 17.64 21.12 -41.56
CA ILE A 17 18.04 21.61 -40.23
C ILE A 17 16.80 22.05 -39.44
N ALA A 18 15.88 22.79 -40.07
CA ALA A 18 14.63 23.19 -39.43
C ALA A 18 13.78 21.98 -39.02
N PHE A 19 13.73 20.92 -39.84
CA PHE A 19 13.03 19.68 -39.53
C PHE A 19 13.66 18.93 -38.35
N VAL A 20 14.99 18.80 -38.30
CA VAL A 20 15.70 18.15 -37.18
C VAL A 20 15.55 18.95 -35.88
N VAL A 21 15.62 20.28 -35.95
CA VAL A 21 15.35 21.15 -34.79
C VAL A 21 13.89 21.02 -34.35
N PHE A 22 12.95 20.97 -35.31
CA PHE A 22 11.54 20.75 -35.02
C PHE A 22 11.30 19.38 -34.39
N GLU A 23 11.86 18.30 -34.92
CA GLU A 23 11.74 16.95 -34.37
C GLU A 23 12.31 16.87 -32.95
N ARG A 24 13.46 17.52 -32.72
CA ARG A 24 14.08 17.60 -31.39
C ARG A 24 13.29 18.47 -30.40
N MET A 25 12.60 19.52 -30.88
CA MET A 25 11.70 20.34 -30.06
C MET A 25 10.30 19.73 -29.88
N SER A 26 9.83 18.93 -30.84
CA SER A 26 8.51 18.30 -30.89
C SER A 26 8.46 17.00 -30.08
N LYS A 27 9.62 16.46 -29.70
CA LYS A 27 9.73 15.32 -28.78
C LYS A 27 9.42 15.76 -27.34
N LYS A 28 8.25 16.37 -27.11
CA LYS A 28 7.75 16.69 -25.77
C LYS A 28 6.95 15.50 -25.25
N ARG A 29 7.32 15.09 -24.05
CA ARG A 29 6.62 14.07 -23.26
C ARG A 29 5.17 14.54 -23.08
N THR A 30 4.20 13.68 -23.34
CA THR A 30 2.82 13.88 -22.87
C THR A 30 2.87 14.05 -21.36
N LEU A 31 2.62 15.27 -20.87
CA LEU A 31 2.59 15.55 -19.45
C LEU A 31 1.22 15.12 -18.92
N GLN A 32 1.19 14.01 -18.20
CA GLN A 32 0.01 13.57 -17.48
C GLN A 32 0.01 14.23 -16.10
N TYR A 33 -1.11 14.84 -15.76
CA TYR A 33 -1.38 15.35 -14.42
C TYR A 33 -2.40 14.46 -13.73
N PHE A 34 -2.25 14.33 -12.43
CA PHE A 34 -3.17 13.59 -11.58
C PHE A 34 -3.54 14.46 -10.40
N THR A 35 -4.81 14.86 -10.36
CA THR A 35 -5.34 15.70 -9.30
C THR A 35 -6.20 14.84 -8.39
N VAL A 36 -5.94 14.94 -7.09
CA VAL A 36 -6.71 14.27 -6.04
C VAL A 36 -7.22 15.29 -5.05
N HIS A 37 -8.51 15.18 -4.76
CA HIS A 37 -9.20 16.00 -3.80
C HIS A 37 -9.36 15.20 -2.50
N TYR A 38 -8.72 15.64 -1.44
CA TYR A 38 -8.77 15.00 -0.12
C TYR A 38 -9.68 15.76 0.83
N GLU A 39 -10.45 15.00 1.61
CA GLU A 39 -11.16 15.46 2.79
C GLU A 39 -10.89 14.47 3.93
N LEU A 40 -10.69 15.00 5.14
CA LEU A 40 -10.50 14.15 6.32
C LEU A 40 -11.75 13.32 6.58
N GLU A 41 -11.56 12.03 6.88
CA GLU A 41 -12.63 11.25 7.45
C GLU A 41 -12.89 11.80 8.86
N ARG A 42 -14.04 12.46 9.06
CA ARG A 42 -14.52 12.88 10.39
C ARG A 42 -14.87 11.64 11.21
N ALA A 43 -13.86 10.88 11.60
CA ALA A 43 -14.03 9.73 12.47
C ALA A 43 -14.29 10.25 13.89
N ALA A 44 -15.55 10.28 14.30
CA ALA A 44 -15.87 10.31 15.72
C ALA A 44 -15.34 8.99 16.31
N ALA A 45 -14.16 9.00 16.93
CA ALA A 45 -13.77 7.86 17.75
C ALA A 45 -14.85 7.66 18.83
N PRO A 46 -15.20 6.43 19.23
CA PRO A 46 -16.22 6.22 20.25
C PRO A 46 -15.83 6.95 21.54
N GLY A 47 -16.55 8.03 21.87
CA GLY A 47 -16.29 8.86 23.06
C GLY A 47 -15.47 10.13 22.83
N THR A 48 -14.97 10.41 21.62
CA THR A 48 -14.39 11.72 21.28
C THR A 48 -15.45 12.57 20.60
N GLY A 49 -15.66 13.81 21.06
CA GLY A 49 -16.53 14.78 20.38
C GLY A 49 -16.07 15.04 18.93
N PRO A 50 -16.83 15.82 18.14
CA PRO A 50 -16.40 16.20 16.79
C PRO A 50 -15.00 16.82 16.85
N SER A 51 -14.11 16.41 15.93
CA SER A 51 -12.78 17.01 15.79
C SER A 51 -12.92 18.52 15.61
N SER A 52 -12.17 19.29 16.37
CA SER A 52 -12.23 20.75 16.27
C SER A 52 -11.71 21.21 14.90
N HIS A 53 -12.15 22.39 14.44
CA HIS A 53 -11.66 22.97 13.19
C HIS A 53 -10.12 23.11 13.20
N ASP A 54 -9.55 23.58 14.31
CA ASP A 54 -8.09 23.74 14.46
C ASP A 54 -7.32 22.41 14.35
N GLU A 55 -7.87 21.34 14.94
CA GLU A 55 -7.28 19.99 14.86
C GLU A 55 -7.29 19.44 13.43
N THR A 56 -8.40 19.66 12.72
CA THR A 56 -8.58 19.26 11.32
C THR A 56 -7.54 19.93 10.42
N VAL A 57 -7.31 21.23 10.59
CA VAL A 57 -6.31 21.99 9.84
C VAL A 57 -4.89 21.48 10.13
N VAL A 58 -4.57 21.18 11.39
CA VAL A 58 -3.25 20.62 11.78
C VAL A 58 -3.00 19.25 11.15
N GLU A 59 -4.01 18.39 11.10
CA GLU A 59 -3.91 17.06 10.48
C GLU A 59 -3.73 17.15 8.96
N LEU A 60 -4.48 18.02 8.27
CA LEU A 60 -4.33 18.23 6.83
C LEU A 60 -2.97 18.84 6.48
N HIS A 61 -2.47 19.76 7.29
CA HIS A 61 -1.12 20.29 7.11
C HIS A 61 -0.05 19.19 7.22
N LYS A 62 -0.15 18.33 8.24
CA LYS A 62 0.75 17.16 8.38
C LYS A 62 0.64 16.21 7.18
N MET A 63 -0.59 15.95 6.70
CA MET A 63 -0.80 15.12 5.51
C MET A 63 -0.15 15.72 4.27
N SER A 64 -0.26 17.04 4.07
CA SER A 64 0.40 17.77 2.99
C SER A 64 1.93 17.56 3.02
N GLN A 65 2.56 17.68 4.20
CA GLN A 65 4.00 17.44 4.36
C GLN A 65 4.41 16.00 4.01
N VAL A 66 3.62 15.01 4.43
CA VAL A 66 3.85 13.60 4.10
C VAL A 66 3.76 13.38 2.58
N LEU A 67 2.68 13.86 1.94
CA LEU A 67 2.48 13.74 0.49
C LEU A 67 3.58 14.43 -0.31
N GLN A 68 4.00 15.63 0.11
CA GLN A 68 5.11 16.35 -0.50
C GLN A 68 6.41 15.56 -0.42
N THR A 69 6.72 15.03 0.77
CA THR A 69 7.94 14.22 0.99
C THR A 69 7.93 12.96 0.12
N ARG A 70 6.80 12.26 0.05
CA ARG A 70 6.62 11.07 -0.79
C ARG A 70 6.86 11.35 -2.26
N CYS A 71 6.18 12.35 -2.80
CA CYS A 71 6.28 12.68 -4.22
C CYS A 71 7.70 13.16 -4.57
N LYS A 72 8.30 13.99 -3.71
CA LYS A 72 9.70 14.42 -3.84
C LYS A 72 10.68 13.24 -3.87
N ASN A 73 10.58 12.29 -2.95
CA ASN A 73 11.45 11.12 -2.91
C ASN A 73 11.26 10.22 -4.13
N ALA A 74 10.02 10.08 -4.60
CA ALA A 74 9.69 9.31 -5.80
C ALA A 74 10.02 10.04 -7.12
N GLY A 75 10.46 11.30 -7.07
CA GLY A 75 10.81 12.10 -8.24
C GLY A 75 9.63 12.69 -9.00
N TYR A 76 8.47 12.80 -8.36
CA TYR A 76 7.26 13.42 -8.93
C TYR A 76 7.07 14.84 -8.38
N PRO A 77 7.05 15.87 -9.25
CA PRO A 77 6.67 17.22 -8.85
C PRO A 77 5.23 17.24 -8.33
N ILE A 78 5.01 17.95 -7.23
CA ILE A 78 3.72 18.02 -6.53
C ILE A 78 3.40 19.48 -6.21
N GLU A 79 2.16 19.86 -6.46
CA GLU A 79 1.55 21.12 -6.05
C GLU A 79 0.41 20.80 -5.09
N VAL A 80 0.38 21.48 -3.94
CA VAL A 80 -0.66 21.29 -2.93
C VAL A 80 -1.37 22.62 -2.71
N LYS A 81 -2.71 22.61 -2.79
CA LYS A 81 -3.58 23.76 -2.58
C LYS A 81 -4.50 23.49 -1.41
N ASP A 82 -4.42 24.35 -0.39
CA ASP A 82 -5.38 24.36 0.70
C ASP A 82 -6.69 24.99 0.22
N LEU A 83 -7.79 24.27 0.43
CA LEU A 83 -9.13 24.72 0.09
C LEU A 83 -10.00 24.80 1.35
N ALA A 84 -11.09 25.55 1.27
CA ALA A 84 -12.09 25.68 2.35
C ALA A 84 -11.45 25.99 3.72
N ASN A 85 -10.57 26.99 3.77
CA ASN A 85 -9.82 27.38 4.98
C ASN A 85 -9.00 26.26 5.62
N GLY A 86 -8.49 25.31 4.82
CA GLY A 86 -7.66 24.21 5.30
C GLY A 86 -8.45 22.98 5.75
N GLU A 87 -9.74 22.88 5.44
CA GLU A 87 -10.55 21.67 5.65
C GLU A 87 -10.49 20.69 4.46
N LYS A 88 -9.97 21.12 3.32
CA LYS A 88 -9.81 20.31 2.12
C LYS A 88 -8.44 20.54 1.49
N LEU A 89 -7.90 19.50 0.86
CA LEU A 89 -6.59 19.54 0.22
C LEU A 89 -6.71 19.10 -1.24
N ASP A 90 -6.34 19.97 -2.16
CA ASP A 90 -6.18 19.63 -3.57
C ASP A 90 -4.72 19.37 -3.88
N VAL A 91 -4.42 18.17 -4.36
CA VAL A 91 -3.05 17.74 -4.65
C VAL A 91 -2.94 17.41 -6.13
N THR A 92 -2.09 18.15 -6.82
CA THR A 92 -1.79 17.93 -8.24
C THR A 92 -0.37 17.39 -8.38
N ILE A 93 -0.26 16.19 -8.93
CA ILE A 93 1.02 15.55 -9.24
C ILE A 93 1.26 15.67 -10.74
N GLN A 94 2.47 16.07 -11.09
CA GLN A 94 2.86 16.37 -12.48
C GLN A 94 3.86 15.34 -13.00
N GLU A 95 4.08 15.36 -14.31
CA GLU A 95 5.08 14.53 -15.02
C GLU A 95 4.94 13.02 -14.75
N ILE A 96 3.70 12.54 -14.67
CA ILE A 96 3.45 11.16 -14.25
C ILE A 96 3.85 10.20 -15.35
N SER A 97 4.88 9.40 -15.03
CA SER A 97 5.37 8.30 -15.87
C SER A 97 4.67 6.97 -15.59
N ASP A 98 4.25 6.75 -14.34
CA ASP A 98 3.60 5.53 -13.86
C ASP A 98 2.47 5.91 -12.90
N THR A 99 1.24 5.83 -13.41
CA THR A 99 0.03 6.15 -12.65
C THR A 99 -0.22 5.19 -11.50
N ALA A 100 0.13 3.90 -11.65
CA ALA A 100 -0.08 2.90 -10.60
C ALA A 100 0.87 3.14 -9.42
N ARG A 101 2.12 3.55 -9.70
CA ARG A 101 3.08 3.94 -8.66
C ARG A 101 2.61 5.18 -7.90
N VAL A 102 2.18 6.23 -8.60
CA VAL A 102 1.65 7.46 -7.99
C VAL A 102 0.41 7.17 -7.15
N GLN A 103 -0.53 6.37 -7.66
CA GLN A 103 -1.74 6.00 -6.93
C GLN A 103 -1.40 5.26 -5.62
N LYS A 104 -0.45 4.32 -5.64
CA LYS A 104 0.00 3.64 -4.40
C LYS A 104 0.64 4.62 -3.41
N LEU A 105 1.44 5.56 -3.90
CA LEU A 105 2.19 6.51 -3.08
C LEU A 105 1.29 7.42 -2.23
N ILE A 106 0.17 7.85 -2.82
CA ILE A 106 -0.73 8.81 -2.21
C ILE A 106 -1.92 8.18 -1.47
N THR A 107 -2.20 6.90 -1.71
CA THR A 107 -3.30 6.17 -1.05
C THR A 107 -2.86 5.44 0.21
N ARG A 108 -1.59 5.01 0.28
CA ARG A 108 -1.08 4.25 1.43
C ARG A 108 -0.92 5.13 2.66
N ILE A 109 -1.22 4.60 3.84
CA ILE A 109 -1.09 5.38 5.08
C ILE A 109 0.38 5.52 5.46
N GLY A 110 1.22 4.50 5.26
CA GLY A 110 2.62 4.52 5.71
C GLY A 110 2.81 4.10 7.16
N LYS A 111 1.82 3.48 7.79
CA LYS A 111 1.87 3.12 9.21
C LYS A 111 2.82 1.94 9.42
N LEU A 112 3.92 2.17 10.13
CA LEU A 112 4.86 1.14 10.56
C LEU A 112 4.61 0.80 12.03
N GLU A 113 4.56 -0.49 12.34
CA GLU A 113 4.61 -0.98 13.72
C GLU A 113 5.52 -2.19 13.80
N ILE A 114 6.41 -2.24 14.79
CA ILE A 114 7.11 -3.48 15.16
C ILE A 114 6.56 -3.95 16.50
N ARG A 115 6.05 -5.18 16.51
CA ARG A 115 5.32 -5.76 17.64
C ARG A 115 5.73 -7.21 17.90
N GLU A 116 5.50 -7.62 19.15
CA GLU A 116 5.64 -9.01 19.56
C GLU A 116 4.52 -9.87 18.96
N VAL A 117 4.86 -11.13 18.68
CA VAL A 117 3.96 -12.12 18.08
C VAL A 117 3.61 -13.18 19.14
N TYR A 118 2.41 -13.75 19.03
CA TYR A 118 2.08 -15.01 19.67
C TYR A 118 2.52 -16.16 18.78
N THR A 119 3.43 -17.01 19.28
CA THR A 119 3.85 -18.22 18.55
C THR A 119 2.77 -19.30 18.64
N VAL A 120 2.89 -20.31 17.77
CA VAL A 120 1.99 -21.48 17.78
C VAL A 120 1.98 -22.16 19.15
N GLU A 121 3.15 -22.35 19.76
CA GLU A 121 3.31 -22.98 21.07
C GLU A 121 2.64 -22.17 22.21
N GLU A 122 2.79 -20.84 22.20
CA GLU A 122 2.16 -19.97 23.18
C GLU A 122 0.63 -20.02 23.10
N LEU A 123 0.07 -20.03 21.88
CA LEU A 123 -1.37 -20.15 21.70
C LEU A 123 -1.89 -21.54 22.11
N ALA A 124 -1.13 -22.60 21.80
CA ALA A 124 -1.48 -23.97 22.17
C ALA A 124 -1.49 -24.15 23.71
N SER A 125 -0.48 -23.63 24.41
CA SER A 125 -0.39 -23.71 25.87
C SER A 125 -1.47 -22.88 26.58
N LEU A 126 -1.81 -21.70 26.07
CA LEU A 126 -2.92 -20.89 26.58
C LEU A 126 -4.26 -21.61 26.42
N ASN A 127 -4.52 -22.21 25.26
CA ASN A 127 -5.73 -23.00 25.02
C ASN A 127 -5.81 -24.25 25.92
N ALA A 128 -4.69 -24.94 26.13
CA ALA A 128 -4.64 -26.10 27.02
C ALA A 128 -4.92 -25.71 28.48
N SER A 129 -4.45 -24.55 28.91
CA SER A 129 -4.69 -24.02 30.26
C SER A 129 -6.15 -23.60 30.44
N ALA A 130 -6.73 -22.90 29.46
CA ALA A 130 -8.14 -22.53 29.47
C ALA A 130 -9.07 -23.75 29.49
N ARG A 131 -8.70 -24.85 28.82
CA ARG A 131 -9.48 -26.10 28.84
C ARG A 131 -9.47 -26.82 30.19
N LYS A 132 -8.35 -26.76 30.93
CA LYS A 132 -8.25 -27.36 32.27
C LYS A 132 -9.12 -26.64 33.31
N GLU A 133 -9.39 -25.36 33.14
CA GLU A 133 -10.34 -24.62 33.99
C GLU A 133 -11.82 -24.90 33.66
N THR A 134 -12.08 -25.56 32.52
CA THR A 134 -13.41 -25.95 32.05
C THR A 134 -13.66 -27.45 32.09
N GLU A 135 -12.94 -28.22 32.91
CA GLU A 135 -13.34 -29.62 33.13
C GLU A 135 -14.75 -29.65 33.76
N PRO A 136 -15.70 -30.38 33.16
CA PRO A 136 -17.01 -30.55 33.75
C PRO A 136 -16.87 -31.39 35.03
N VAL A 137 -17.44 -30.89 36.13
CA VAL A 137 -17.73 -31.69 37.31
C VAL A 137 -18.42 -32.98 36.86
N SER A 138 -17.83 -34.12 37.18
CA SER A 138 -18.39 -35.44 36.91
C SER A 138 -19.75 -35.57 37.59
N ILE A 139 -20.82 -35.62 36.79
CA ILE A 139 -22.11 -36.17 37.22
C ILE A 139 -22.15 -37.61 36.70
N GLU A 140 -22.14 -38.55 37.64
CA GLU A 140 -22.35 -39.98 37.40
C GLU A 140 -23.64 -40.22 36.61
N ALA A 141 -23.59 -41.19 35.70
CA ALA A 141 -24.69 -41.55 34.81
C ALA A 141 -25.92 -42.06 35.57
N VAL A 142 -27.11 -41.70 35.09
CA VAL A 142 -28.39 -42.37 35.40
C VAL A 142 -29.10 -42.72 34.09
N PRO A 143 -29.73 -43.91 33.97
CA PRO A 143 -30.13 -44.50 32.68
C PRO A 143 -31.42 -43.92 32.10
N ALA A 144 -31.61 -44.18 30.80
CA ALA A 144 -32.76 -43.81 29.99
C ALA A 144 -34.10 -44.40 30.46
N ASP A 145 -35.19 -43.64 30.28
CA ASP A 145 -36.52 -44.22 30.05
C ASP A 145 -37.41 -43.27 29.21
N ASP A 146 -38.28 -43.90 28.41
CA ASP A 146 -39.14 -43.36 27.35
C ASP A 146 -40.31 -42.49 27.85
N THR A 147 -40.86 -41.60 27.01
CA THR A 147 -42.28 -41.64 26.59
C THR A 147 -42.70 -40.48 25.66
N VAL A 148 -43.59 -40.86 24.74
CA VAL A 148 -44.24 -40.15 23.62
C VAL A 148 -45.46 -39.35 24.10
N ILE A 149 -45.89 -38.29 23.37
CA ILE A 149 -47.26 -38.11 22.79
C ILE A 149 -47.43 -36.73 22.11
N ASP A 150 -48.01 -36.84 20.90
CA ASP A 150 -48.46 -35.87 19.89
C ASP A 150 -49.85 -35.28 20.20
N THR A 151 -50.17 -34.06 19.71
CA THR A 151 -51.30 -33.76 18.80
C THR A 151 -51.64 -32.26 18.65
N GLY A 152 -51.49 -31.75 17.42
CA GLY A 152 -52.57 -31.05 16.69
C GLY A 152 -52.65 -29.51 16.72
N LYS A 153 -52.39 -28.84 15.59
CA LYS A 153 -53.42 -28.31 14.64
C LYS A 153 -52.78 -27.51 13.50
N ALA A 154 -53.11 -27.88 12.27
CA ALA A 154 -52.60 -27.32 11.02
C ALA A 154 -53.30 -26.02 10.58
N ILE A 155 -52.56 -25.12 9.94
CA ILE A 155 -53.09 -24.08 9.04
C ILE A 155 -52.40 -24.27 7.69
N LYS A 156 -53.19 -24.53 6.64
CA LYS A 156 -52.73 -24.57 5.23
C LYS A 156 -52.99 -23.21 4.59
N PHE A 157 -51.97 -22.63 3.94
CA PHE A 157 -52.17 -21.63 2.89
C PHE A 157 -51.29 -21.95 1.67
N SER A 158 -52.00 -22.11 0.55
CA SER A 158 -51.66 -21.93 -0.87
C SER A 158 -50.22 -22.15 -1.35
N ALA A 159 -50.08 -23.18 -2.21
CA ALA A 159 -48.87 -23.49 -2.95
C ALA A 159 -48.59 -22.44 -4.05
N GLN A 160 -47.37 -21.91 -4.05
CA GLN A 160 -46.77 -21.28 -5.21
C GLN A 160 -45.52 -22.08 -5.56
N GLU A 161 -45.48 -22.65 -6.77
CA GLU A 161 -44.38 -23.49 -7.23
C GLU A 161 -43.04 -22.72 -7.15
N PRO A 162 -42.03 -23.23 -6.42
CA PRO A 162 -40.74 -22.57 -6.35
C PRO A 162 -39.96 -22.76 -7.65
N LYS A 163 -39.59 -21.64 -8.27
CA LYS A 163 -38.54 -21.58 -9.30
C LYS A 163 -37.25 -22.24 -8.78
N PRO A 164 -36.45 -22.91 -9.64
CA PRO A 164 -35.29 -23.67 -9.19
C PRO A 164 -34.29 -22.78 -8.46
N VAL A 165 -34.13 -23.03 -7.16
CA VAL A 165 -33.15 -22.39 -6.28
C VAL A 165 -31.77 -22.87 -6.69
N LYS A 166 -30.88 -21.95 -7.10
CA LYS A 166 -29.45 -22.23 -7.21
C LYS A 166 -28.99 -22.82 -5.88
N LYS A 167 -28.38 -24.01 -5.89
CA LYS A 167 -27.73 -24.63 -4.71
C LYS A 167 -26.92 -23.55 -3.98
N VAL A 168 -27.37 -23.16 -2.79
CA VAL A 168 -26.53 -22.41 -1.85
C VAL A 168 -25.54 -23.45 -1.33
N GLU A 169 -24.31 -23.41 -1.83
CA GLU A 169 -23.24 -24.22 -1.25
C GLU A 169 -23.10 -23.84 0.24
N PRO A 170 -22.97 -24.82 1.15
CA PRO A 170 -22.81 -24.54 2.57
C PRO A 170 -21.54 -23.73 2.82
N ALA A 171 -21.59 -22.80 3.79
CA ALA A 171 -20.43 -22.00 4.15
C ALA A 171 -19.23 -22.90 4.53
N PRO A 172 -18.01 -22.57 4.07
CA PRO A 172 -16.85 -23.43 4.32
C PRO A 172 -16.51 -23.48 5.81
N SER A 173 -16.10 -24.64 6.31
CA SER A 173 -15.63 -24.81 7.69
C SER A 173 -14.22 -24.23 7.88
N PHE A 174 -13.83 -23.89 9.12
CA PHE A 174 -12.50 -23.35 9.42
C PHE A 174 -11.36 -24.24 8.89
N GLU A 175 -11.42 -25.55 9.15
CA GLU A 175 -10.41 -26.53 8.74
C GLU A 175 -10.27 -26.64 7.21
N SER A 176 -11.34 -26.32 6.46
CA SER A 176 -11.31 -26.38 5.00
C SER A 176 -10.62 -25.16 4.36
N ILE A 177 -10.50 -24.05 5.08
CA ILE A 177 -9.95 -22.78 4.57
C ILE A 177 -8.65 -22.35 5.27
N PHE A 178 -8.32 -22.94 6.41
CA PHE A 178 -7.13 -22.62 7.18
C PHE A 178 -6.17 -23.82 7.25
N THR A 179 -4.93 -23.60 6.83
CA THR A 179 -3.86 -24.59 6.95
C THR A 179 -2.94 -24.16 8.10
N SER A 180 -2.97 -24.89 9.21
CA SER A 180 -2.10 -24.60 10.36
C SER A 180 -0.62 -24.69 10.00
N SER A 181 0.18 -23.79 10.56
CA SER A 181 1.64 -23.87 10.51
C SER A 181 2.12 -25.04 11.36
N GLN A 182 3.19 -25.69 10.89
CA GLN A 182 3.87 -26.77 11.59
C GLN A 182 5.13 -26.30 12.32
N GLN A 183 5.49 -25.02 12.20
CA GLN A 183 6.69 -24.47 12.83
C GLN A 183 6.39 -24.02 14.27
N PRO A 184 6.90 -24.73 15.32
CA PRO A 184 6.52 -24.46 16.70
C PRO A 184 6.95 -23.07 17.20
N ASP A 185 8.13 -22.62 16.76
CA ASP A 185 8.72 -21.31 17.07
C ASP A 185 8.44 -20.25 16.00
N GLY A 186 7.57 -20.58 15.04
CA GLY A 186 7.21 -19.72 13.92
C GLY A 186 6.28 -18.58 14.33
N ALA A 187 6.42 -17.44 13.66
CA ALA A 187 5.52 -16.30 13.79
C ALA A 187 4.18 -16.52 13.06
N GLU A 188 4.21 -17.27 11.95
CA GLU A 188 3.05 -17.61 11.14
C GLU A 188 2.33 -18.80 11.80
N ILE A 189 1.07 -18.60 12.20
CA ILE A 189 0.25 -19.65 12.83
C ILE A 189 -0.41 -20.57 11.80
N GLY A 190 -0.40 -20.18 10.53
CA GLY A 190 -0.94 -20.91 9.41
C GLY A 190 -1.26 -19.99 8.25
N SER A 191 -1.92 -20.51 7.22
CA SER A 191 -2.23 -19.76 6.01
C SER A 191 -3.67 -19.96 5.55
N VAL A 192 -4.16 -18.98 4.78
CA VAL A 192 -5.49 -18.96 4.16
C VAL A 192 -5.34 -18.55 2.69
N ALA A 193 -6.13 -19.12 1.80
CA ALA A 193 -6.16 -18.65 0.42
C ALA A 193 -6.75 -17.23 0.34
N GLU A 194 -6.20 -16.36 -0.51
CA GLU A 194 -6.64 -14.96 -0.63
C GLU A 194 -8.17 -14.81 -0.83
N LYS A 195 -8.77 -15.69 -1.65
CA LYS A 195 -10.22 -15.74 -1.91
C LYS A 195 -11.08 -16.08 -0.68
N ASP A 196 -10.51 -16.74 0.33
CA ASP A 196 -11.23 -17.26 1.49
C ASP A 196 -11.03 -16.36 2.73
N THR A 197 -10.28 -15.26 2.60
CA THR A 197 -9.98 -14.30 3.69
C THR A 197 -11.23 -13.69 4.33
N ALA A 198 -12.28 -13.42 3.57
CA ALA A 198 -13.53 -12.88 4.09
C ALA A 198 -14.27 -13.88 4.98
N ALA A 199 -14.36 -15.14 4.51
CA ALA A 199 -14.95 -16.23 5.29
C ALA A 199 -14.14 -16.52 6.55
N PHE A 200 -12.80 -16.57 6.43
CA PHE A 200 -11.89 -16.74 7.55
C PHE A 200 -12.09 -15.65 8.62
N ARG A 201 -12.18 -14.38 8.23
CA ARG A 201 -12.38 -13.26 9.16
C ARG A 201 -13.68 -13.40 9.95
N GLU A 202 -14.77 -13.78 9.29
CA GLU A 202 -16.07 -14.02 9.92
C GLU A 202 -16.00 -15.16 10.94
N ILE A 203 -15.43 -16.31 10.55
CA ILE A 203 -15.28 -17.48 11.40
C ILE A 203 -14.37 -17.16 12.59
N PHE A 204 -13.22 -16.53 12.33
CA PHE A 204 -12.27 -16.12 13.36
C PHE A 204 -12.92 -15.20 14.39
N LYS A 205 -13.72 -14.23 13.93
CA LYS A 205 -14.41 -13.29 14.83
C LYS A 205 -15.45 -13.98 15.72
N LYS A 206 -16.16 -14.98 15.19
CA LYS A 206 -17.22 -15.69 15.91
C LYS A 206 -16.70 -16.76 16.87
N GLU A 207 -15.66 -17.49 16.47
CA GLU A 207 -15.22 -18.72 17.14
C GLU A 207 -13.87 -18.56 17.83
N LEU A 208 -12.88 -17.97 17.17
CA LEU A 208 -11.48 -17.97 17.64
C LEU A 208 -11.13 -16.78 18.53
N LEU A 209 -11.75 -15.61 18.32
CA LEU A 209 -11.50 -14.43 19.18
C LEU A 209 -11.80 -14.69 20.66
N ARG A 210 -12.74 -15.59 20.97
CA ARG A 210 -13.10 -15.95 22.36
C ARG A 210 -12.04 -16.80 23.05
N LEU A 211 -11.21 -17.49 22.28
CA LEU A 211 -10.15 -18.37 22.77
C LEU A 211 -8.81 -17.65 22.89
N LEU A 212 -8.70 -16.45 22.31
CA LEU A 212 -7.47 -15.67 22.31
C LEU A 212 -7.41 -14.68 23.47
N PRO A 213 -6.20 -14.36 23.95
CA PRO A 213 -6.02 -13.26 24.90
C PRO A 213 -6.64 -11.94 24.40
N ALA A 214 -7.14 -11.11 25.32
CA ALA A 214 -7.78 -9.83 24.96
C ALA A 214 -6.89 -8.88 24.14
N ASN A 215 -5.56 -9.00 24.32
CA ASN A 215 -4.52 -8.26 23.61
C ASN A 215 -4.05 -8.94 22.31
N ALA A 216 -4.71 -9.99 21.83
CA ALA A 216 -4.36 -10.65 20.57
C ALA A 216 -5.18 -10.11 19.39
N ARG A 217 -4.53 -9.82 18.27
CA ARG A 217 -5.18 -9.47 17.01
C ARG A 217 -4.52 -10.21 15.86
N PHE A 218 -5.30 -10.71 14.92
CA PHE A 218 -4.73 -11.37 13.76
C PHE A 218 -4.48 -10.38 12.63
N TYR A 219 -3.43 -10.67 11.86
CA TYR A 219 -3.03 -9.92 10.68
C TYR A 219 -2.61 -10.89 9.59
N TYR A 220 -2.67 -10.42 8.34
CA TYR A 220 -2.19 -11.18 7.19
C TYR A 220 -0.82 -10.71 6.77
N GLY A 221 -0.05 -11.58 6.13
CA GLY A 221 1.19 -11.26 5.45
C GLY A 221 1.42 -12.17 4.25
N PRO A 222 2.47 -11.92 3.46
CA PRO A 222 2.89 -12.89 2.45
C PRO A 222 3.22 -14.21 3.15
N ASN A 223 2.85 -15.33 2.53
CA ASN A 223 3.29 -16.63 2.99
C ASN A 223 4.77 -16.78 2.60
N LEU A 224 5.66 -16.67 3.59
CA LEU A 224 7.10 -16.70 3.39
C LEU A 224 7.66 -18.13 3.32
N THR A 225 6.83 -19.15 3.54
CA THR A 225 7.24 -20.58 3.58
C THR A 225 6.83 -21.37 2.33
N SER A 226 5.97 -20.83 1.47
CA SER A 226 5.53 -21.49 0.23
C SER A 226 6.53 -21.31 -0.91
N THR A 227 7.57 -22.13 -0.90
CA THR A 227 8.21 -22.55 -2.15
C THR A 227 7.23 -23.45 -2.90
N MET A 228 6.77 -23.04 -4.09
CA MET A 228 6.20 -23.92 -5.13
C MET A 228 4.69 -24.25 -5.14
N THR A 229 3.75 -23.38 -4.74
CA THR A 229 2.35 -23.55 -5.18
C THR A 229 1.69 -22.28 -5.70
N LYS A 230 1.08 -22.41 -6.88
CA LYS A 230 0.51 -21.37 -7.74
C LYS A 230 -0.82 -20.78 -7.22
N LYS A 231 -0.99 -20.66 -5.90
CA LYS A 231 -2.12 -20.01 -5.24
C LYS A 231 -1.58 -19.05 -4.18
N SER A 232 -2.00 -17.79 -4.25
CA SER A 232 -1.68 -16.73 -3.30
C SER A 232 -2.29 -17.04 -1.93
N ASN A 233 -1.62 -17.89 -1.17
CA ASN A 233 -1.93 -18.08 0.24
C ASN A 233 -1.31 -16.92 1.04
N LEU A 234 -2.07 -16.40 1.99
CA LEU A 234 -1.64 -15.39 2.93
C LEU A 234 -1.32 -16.06 4.26
N GLY A 235 -0.15 -15.77 4.81
CA GLY A 235 0.21 -16.15 6.17
C GLY A 235 -0.66 -15.39 7.16
N VAL A 236 -1.04 -16.08 8.24
CA VAL A 236 -1.83 -15.53 9.35
C VAL A 236 -0.91 -15.43 10.56
N TYR A 237 -0.89 -14.26 11.17
CA TYR A 237 -0.06 -13.92 12.32
C TYR A 237 -0.95 -13.43 13.44
N VAL A 238 -0.61 -13.75 14.70
CA VAL A 238 -1.34 -13.25 15.87
C VAL A 238 -0.42 -12.31 16.65
N ILE A 239 -0.76 -11.03 16.66
CA ILE A 239 0.07 -9.94 17.16
C ILE A 239 -0.44 -9.47 18.52
N ARG A 240 0.50 -9.18 19.42
CA ARG A 240 0.23 -8.60 20.74
C ARG A 240 -0.01 -7.09 20.59
N VAL A 241 -1.22 -6.63 20.92
CA VAL A 241 -1.64 -5.21 20.85
C VAL A 241 -2.09 -4.71 22.23
N ASN A 242 -1.84 -3.44 22.54
CA ASN A 242 -2.36 -2.78 23.75
C ASN A 242 -2.02 -3.51 25.07
N ASN A 243 -0.84 -4.14 25.14
CA ASN A 243 -0.39 -4.79 26.37
C ASN A 243 0.31 -3.76 27.28
N ARG A 244 -0.02 -3.72 28.57
CA ARG A 244 0.69 -2.83 29.50
C ARG A 244 2.15 -3.27 29.57
N GLY A 245 3.06 -2.35 29.28
CA GLY A 245 4.50 -2.63 29.27
C GLY A 245 5.04 -3.21 27.96
N SER A 246 4.23 -3.46 26.92
CA SER A 246 4.78 -3.83 25.61
C SER A 246 5.48 -2.64 24.97
N ILE A 247 6.68 -2.88 24.45
CA ILE A 247 7.42 -1.88 23.69
C ILE A 247 6.85 -1.88 22.26
N LEU A 248 6.34 -0.73 21.84
CA LEU A 248 5.95 -0.46 20.46
C LEU A 248 7.02 0.41 19.80
N ILE A 249 7.50 -0.05 18.65
CA ILE A 249 8.24 0.77 17.70
C ILE A 249 7.27 1.19 16.61
N ASP A 250 7.19 2.49 16.34
CA ASP A 250 6.38 3.05 15.25
C ASP A 250 7.19 4.00 14.37
N ASN A 251 6.53 4.68 13.43
CA ASN A 251 7.17 5.64 12.54
C ASN A 251 7.99 6.73 13.26
N SER A 252 7.59 7.16 14.46
CA SER A 252 8.28 8.21 15.22
C SER A 252 9.64 7.77 15.76
N ASP A 253 9.86 6.46 15.88
CA ASP A 253 11.11 5.87 16.31
C ASP A 253 12.11 5.71 15.15
N ILE A 254 11.67 5.87 13.89
CA ILE A 254 12.50 5.75 12.69
C ILE A 254 13.15 7.09 12.35
N LYS A 255 14.46 7.06 12.09
CA LYS A 255 15.23 8.23 11.61
C LYS A 255 15.31 8.25 10.09
N ALA A 256 15.59 7.10 9.48
CA ALA A 256 15.67 6.95 8.02
C ALA A 256 15.57 5.47 7.63
N ALA A 257 15.03 5.21 6.45
CA ALA A 257 14.99 3.92 5.77
C ALA A 257 15.63 4.04 4.37
N MET A 258 16.26 2.98 3.88
CA MET A 258 16.81 2.92 2.53
C MET A 258 16.74 1.50 1.98
N GLN A 259 16.64 1.39 0.66
CA GLN A 259 16.85 0.11 0.00
C GLN A 259 18.34 -0.25 0.10
N ASP A 260 18.60 -1.49 0.45
CA ASP A 260 19.95 -2.06 0.53
C ASP A 260 19.91 -3.51 0.04
N PHE A 261 21.06 -4.19 0.05
CA PHE A 261 21.18 -5.61 -0.23
C PHE A 261 21.65 -6.35 1.01
N GLY A 262 20.99 -7.46 1.32
CA GLY A 262 21.40 -8.34 2.41
C GLY A 262 22.72 -9.06 2.09
N PRO A 263 23.30 -9.78 3.06
CA PRO A 263 24.55 -10.54 2.86
C PRO A 263 24.48 -11.55 1.69
N SER A 264 23.29 -12.09 1.42
CA SER A 264 23.03 -13.03 0.33
C SER A 264 22.81 -12.36 -1.04
N GLY A 265 22.83 -11.02 -1.10
CA GLY A 265 22.54 -10.24 -2.32
C GLY A 265 21.05 -9.98 -2.55
N ASP A 266 20.15 -10.41 -1.66
CA ASP A 266 18.72 -10.18 -1.78
C ASP A 266 18.36 -8.72 -1.44
N PRO A 267 17.37 -8.11 -2.12
CA PRO A 267 16.91 -6.77 -1.78
C PRO A 267 16.29 -6.71 -0.38
N THR A 268 16.69 -5.70 0.40
CA THR A 268 16.24 -5.48 1.77
C THR A 268 15.94 -4.00 2.01
N VAL A 269 15.28 -3.70 3.13
CA VAL A 269 15.08 -2.33 3.61
C VAL A 269 15.84 -2.15 4.91
N ALA A 270 16.91 -1.36 4.87
CA ALA A 270 17.70 -1.00 6.04
C ALA A 270 17.12 0.26 6.69
N PHE A 271 16.95 0.26 8.00
CA PHE A 271 16.50 1.42 8.77
C PHE A 271 17.43 1.74 9.93
N SER A 272 17.50 3.03 10.21
CA SER A 272 18.18 3.60 11.37
C SER A 272 17.13 4.21 12.29
N PHE A 273 17.27 3.99 13.58
CA PHE A 273 16.37 4.51 14.59
C PHE A 273 16.83 5.88 15.10
N THR A 274 15.89 6.64 15.67
CA THR A 274 16.21 7.81 16.50
C THR A 274 16.91 7.36 17.80
N SER A 275 17.43 8.29 18.60
CA SER A 275 18.04 7.93 19.90
C SER A 275 17.05 7.23 20.83
N ILE A 276 15.77 7.65 20.81
CA ILE A 276 14.69 7.02 21.59
C ILE A 276 14.35 5.65 21.00
N GLY A 277 14.15 5.59 19.68
CA GLY A 277 13.86 4.34 18.96
C GLY A 277 14.94 3.29 19.15
N SER A 278 16.22 3.68 19.17
CA SER A 278 17.35 2.78 19.38
C SER A 278 17.32 2.12 20.77
N ARG A 279 16.95 2.87 21.81
CA ARG A 279 16.80 2.33 23.17
C ARG A 279 15.61 1.38 23.25
N LYS A 280 14.46 1.77 22.69
CA LYS A 280 13.29 0.91 22.61
C LYS A 280 13.61 -0.39 21.84
N TRP A 281 14.30 -0.28 20.70
CA TRP A 281 14.68 -1.42 19.88
C TRP A 281 15.61 -2.39 20.61
N GLY A 282 16.61 -1.87 21.32
CA GLY A 282 17.50 -2.68 22.13
C GLY A 282 16.76 -3.42 23.25
N MET A 283 15.82 -2.76 23.93
CA MET A 283 14.98 -3.41 24.95
C MET A 283 14.03 -4.45 24.33
N LEU A 284 13.38 -4.11 23.21
CA LEU A 284 12.44 -5.00 22.52
C LEU A 284 13.13 -6.28 22.05
N THR A 285 14.28 -6.15 21.38
CA THR A 285 15.08 -7.30 20.91
C THR A 285 15.69 -8.07 22.08
N GLY A 286 16.19 -7.38 23.11
CA GLY A 286 16.73 -8.03 24.32
C GLY A 286 15.71 -8.89 25.07
N ASN A 287 14.46 -8.43 25.16
CA ASN A 287 13.36 -9.17 25.80
C ASN A 287 12.80 -10.31 24.93
N ASN A 288 13.18 -10.37 23.65
CA ASN A 288 12.60 -11.30 22.67
C ASN A 288 13.66 -12.17 21.98
N VAL A 289 14.84 -12.35 22.57
CA VAL A 289 15.84 -13.28 22.05
C VAL A 289 15.23 -14.69 21.92
N GLY A 290 15.35 -15.28 20.74
CA GLY A 290 14.74 -16.56 20.39
C GLY A 290 13.27 -16.49 20.01
N ARG A 291 12.64 -15.30 20.00
CA ARG A 291 11.23 -15.10 19.62
C ARG A 291 11.11 -14.23 18.37
N PRO A 292 10.06 -14.42 17.56
CA PRO A 292 9.84 -13.57 16.39
C PRO A 292 9.25 -12.20 16.76
N LEU A 293 9.68 -11.18 16.02
CA LEU A 293 9.07 -9.84 16.04
C LEU A 293 8.44 -9.57 14.68
N ALA A 294 7.15 -9.25 14.66
CA ALA A 294 6.46 -8.88 13.43
C ALA A 294 6.70 -7.41 13.10
N ILE A 295 6.99 -7.17 11.84
CA ILE A 295 7.06 -5.84 11.24
C ILE A 295 5.81 -5.68 10.39
N LEU A 296 4.98 -4.72 10.75
CA LEU A 296 3.71 -4.41 10.10
C LEU A 296 3.82 -3.09 9.35
N VAL A 297 3.33 -3.08 8.12
CA VAL A 297 3.19 -1.88 7.30
C VAL A 297 1.74 -1.81 6.82
N ASP A 298 1.03 -0.74 7.17
CA ASP A 298 -0.40 -0.56 6.87
C ASP A 298 -1.25 -1.76 7.29
N ASP A 299 -1.01 -2.26 8.51
CA ASP A 299 -1.69 -3.43 9.09
C ASP A 299 -1.50 -4.73 8.27
N ILE A 300 -0.42 -4.83 7.49
CA ILE A 300 0.03 -6.06 6.81
C ILE A 300 1.39 -6.45 7.37
N VAL A 301 1.55 -7.70 7.80
CA VAL A 301 2.86 -8.23 8.22
C VAL A 301 3.74 -8.35 6.99
N VAL A 302 4.82 -7.59 6.92
CA VAL A 302 5.77 -7.65 5.80
C VAL A 302 6.88 -8.68 6.05
N SER A 303 7.24 -8.87 7.32
CA SER A 303 8.23 -9.85 7.77
C SER A 303 8.05 -10.13 9.24
N ALA A 304 8.38 -11.33 9.70
CA ALA A 304 8.39 -11.66 11.12
C ALA A 304 9.64 -12.49 11.52
N PRO A 305 10.85 -11.92 11.42
CA PRO A 305 12.09 -12.64 11.70
C PRO A 305 12.23 -13.00 13.19
N LYS A 306 12.91 -14.11 13.44
CA LYS A 306 13.35 -14.51 14.79
C LYS A 306 14.50 -13.62 15.24
N VAL A 307 14.43 -13.11 16.46
CA VAL A 307 15.53 -12.32 17.05
C VAL A 307 16.60 -13.28 17.54
N GLU A 308 17.80 -13.22 16.95
CA GLU A 308 18.91 -14.10 17.33
C GLU A 308 19.67 -13.60 18.57
N SER A 309 19.78 -12.28 18.73
CA SER A 309 20.46 -11.63 19.84
C SER A 309 19.93 -10.21 20.05
N ALA A 310 20.24 -9.61 21.20
CA ALA A 310 19.87 -8.22 21.49
C ALA A 310 20.60 -7.26 20.53
N ILE A 311 19.85 -6.37 19.86
CA ILE A 311 20.39 -5.44 18.87
C ILE A 311 20.47 -4.03 19.47
N LEU A 312 21.65 -3.66 19.95
CA LEU A 312 21.87 -2.38 20.63
C LEU A 312 22.36 -1.26 19.69
N GLY A 313 22.65 -1.59 18.42
CA GLY A 313 23.28 -0.68 17.45
C GLY A 313 22.34 0.36 16.81
N GLY A 314 21.05 0.38 17.14
CA GLY A 314 20.10 1.36 16.59
C GLY A 314 19.86 1.23 15.08
N LYS A 315 20.14 0.06 14.50
CA LYS A 315 19.89 -0.28 13.10
C LYS A 315 19.17 -1.62 13.01
N ALA A 316 18.39 -1.80 11.97
CA ALA A 316 17.81 -3.08 11.62
C ALA A 316 17.48 -3.16 10.13
N ILE A 317 17.18 -4.37 9.67
CA ILE A 317 16.96 -4.71 8.27
C ILE A 317 15.65 -5.51 8.18
N ILE A 318 14.78 -5.14 7.25
CA ILE A 318 13.61 -5.93 6.86
C ILE A 318 14.00 -6.74 5.64
N SER A 319 13.88 -8.06 5.75
CA SER A 319 13.99 -9.02 4.68
C SER A 319 12.64 -9.69 4.43
N GLY A 320 12.30 -10.01 3.19
CA GLY A 320 11.00 -10.62 2.87
C GLY A 320 10.83 -11.07 1.42
N GLY A 321 11.94 -11.30 0.69
CA GLY A 321 11.87 -11.67 -0.72
C GLY A 321 11.37 -10.55 -1.64
N PHE A 322 11.72 -9.30 -1.33
CA PHE A 322 11.29 -8.14 -2.12
C PHE A 322 12.00 -8.10 -3.48
N PHE A 323 11.31 -7.53 -4.47
CA PHE A 323 12.00 -6.94 -5.61
C PHE A 323 12.68 -5.62 -5.21
N VAL A 324 13.75 -5.22 -5.92
CA VAL A 324 14.46 -3.94 -5.66
C VAL A 324 13.50 -2.75 -5.67
N SER A 325 12.56 -2.72 -6.62
CA SER A 325 11.55 -1.66 -6.73
C SER A 325 10.58 -1.64 -5.54
N GLU A 326 10.25 -2.80 -4.98
CA GLU A 326 9.37 -2.92 -3.80
C GLU A 326 10.09 -2.47 -2.53
N ALA A 327 11.35 -2.87 -2.35
CA ALA A 327 12.17 -2.42 -1.24
C ALA A 327 12.38 -0.90 -1.27
N LEU A 328 12.63 -0.33 -2.46
CA LEU A 328 12.72 1.13 -2.64
C LEU A 328 11.40 1.83 -2.31
N ALA A 329 10.28 1.34 -2.85
CA ALA A 329 8.97 1.92 -2.57
C ALA A 329 8.61 1.86 -1.08
N LEU A 330 8.97 0.76 -0.40
CA LEU A 330 8.78 0.63 1.04
C LEU A 330 9.68 1.62 1.80
N ALA A 331 10.96 1.75 1.44
CA ALA A 331 11.85 2.73 2.07
C ALA A 331 11.34 4.18 1.91
N ASP A 332 10.89 4.56 0.72
CA ASP A 332 10.30 5.88 0.46
C ASP A 332 9.05 6.11 1.31
N GLN A 333 8.17 5.11 1.39
CA GLN A 333 6.96 5.14 2.22
C GLN A 333 7.31 5.34 3.70
N LEU A 334 8.31 4.63 4.23
CA LEU A 334 8.71 4.76 5.63
C LEU A 334 9.36 6.11 5.94
N ASN A 335 10.21 6.63 5.05
CA ASN A 335 10.86 7.94 5.21
C ASN A 335 9.89 9.11 5.25
N SER A 336 8.78 9.00 4.51
CA SER A 336 7.77 10.04 4.48
C SER A 336 6.92 10.12 5.74
N GLY A 337 7.00 9.12 6.62
CA GLY A 337 6.14 9.00 7.78
C GLY A 337 4.74 8.48 7.47
N ALA A 338 3.99 8.23 8.55
CA ALA A 338 2.60 7.82 8.48
C ALA A 338 1.68 9.03 8.28
N MET A 339 0.63 8.84 7.49
CA MET A 339 -0.45 9.81 7.38
C MET A 339 -1.16 9.94 8.74
N PRO A 340 -1.41 11.18 9.19
CA PRO A 340 -1.86 11.47 10.55
C PRO A 340 -3.30 11.01 10.82
N ALA A 341 -4.13 10.93 9.78
CA ALA A 341 -5.53 10.58 9.88
C ALA A 341 -5.99 9.77 8.66
N ARG A 342 -7.13 9.08 8.82
CA ARG A 342 -7.80 8.44 7.68
C ARG A 342 -8.43 9.54 6.83
N PHE A 343 -8.27 9.45 5.52
CA PHE A 343 -8.78 10.42 4.56
C PHE A 343 -9.63 9.69 3.52
N HIS A 344 -10.60 10.42 2.99
CA HIS A 344 -11.35 9.99 1.83
C HIS A 344 -10.85 10.74 0.60
N ILE A 345 -10.62 9.97 -0.47
CA ILE A 345 -10.40 10.54 -1.79
C ILE A 345 -11.79 10.84 -2.36
N ILE A 346 -12.14 12.12 -2.42
CA ILE A 346 -13.46 12.58 -2.88
C ILE A 346 -13.57 12.43 -4.39
N LYS A 347 -12.49 12.80 -5.09
CA LYS A 347 -12.45 12.83 -6.54
C LYS A 347 -11.01 12.68 -7.01
N GLN A 348 -10.85 11.97 -8.12
CA GLN A 348 -9.59 11.76 -8.80
C GLN A 348 -9.77 12.11 -10.27
N GLU A 349 -8.91 12.96 -10.80
CA GLU A 349 -8.93 13.38 -12.20
C GLU A 349 -7.56 13.12 -12.83
N ILE A 350 -7.57 12.43 -13.97
CA ILE A 350 -6.37 12.29 -14.81
C ILE A 350 -6.58 13.21 -16.00
N SER A 351 -5.87 14.34 -16.02
CA SER A 351 -5.89 15.25 -17.16
C SER A 351 -4.60 15.09 -17.96
N GLN A 352 -4.74 14.85 -19.26
CA GLN A 352 -3.63 14.88 -20.20
C GLN A 352 -3.65 16.25 -20.87
N GLU A 353 -2.67 17.09 -20.58
CA GLU A 353 -2.49 18.31 -21.36
C GLU A 353 -1.72 17.93 -22.62
N SER A 354 -2.46 17.74 -23.72
CA SER A 354 -1.86 17.84 -25.05
C SER A 354 -1.34 19.27 -25.15
N SER A 355 -0.02 19.46 -25.01
CA SER A 355 0.59 20.77 -25.18
C SER A 355 0.19 21.30 -26.55
N GLY A 356 -0.77 22.23 -26.58
CA GLY A 356 -1.23 22.87 -27.80
C GLY A 356 -0.03 23.38 -28.60
N ILE A 357 -0.11 23.23 -29.92
CA ILE A 357 0.92 23.63 -30.90
C ILE A 357 1.56 24.95 -30.44
N ASN A 358 2.86 24.93 -30.15
CA ASN A 358 3.57 26.12 -29.70
C ASN A 358 3.54 27.16 -30.84
N LEU A 359 2.66 28.15 -30.73
CA LEU A 359 2.44 29.18 -31.75
C LEU A 359 3.74 29.89 -32.13
N LYS A 360 4.70 30.02 -31.21
CA LYS A 360 6.02 30.60 -31.50
C LYS A 360 6.86 29.71 -32.41
N ALA A 361 6.80 28.39 -32.23
CA ALA A 361 7.50 27.43 -33.10
C ALA A 361 6.87 27.39 -34.50
N LEU A 362 5.53 27.46 -34.58
CA LEU A 362 4.82 27.60 -35.87
C LEU A 362 5.23 28.90 -36.58
N LEU A 363 5.31 30.02 -35.85
CA LEU A 363 5.76 31.30 -36.39
C LEU A 363 7.19 31.24 -36.92
N ILE A 364 8.11 30.60 -36.20
CA ILE A 364 9.51 30.44 -36.64
C ILE A 364 9.58 29.64 -37.95
N ILE A 365 8.78 28.57 -38.09
CA ILE A 365 8.72 27.78 -39.33
C ILE A 365 8.14 28.62 -40.49
N LEU A 366 7.06 29.36 -40.25
CA LEU A 366 6.45 30.22 -41.27
C LEU A 366 7.41 31.33 -41.72
N VAL A 367 8.11 31.96 -40.79
CA VAL A 367 9.10 33.00 -41.10
C VAL A 367 10.28 32.43 -41.88
N ALA A 368 10.82 31.27 -41.47
CA ALA A 368 11.90 30.60 -42.19
C ALA A 368 11.47 30.20 -43.62
N PHE A 369 10.24 29.72 -43.79
CA PHE A 369 9.68 29.39 -45.10
C PHE A 369 9.50 30.63 -45.99
N ALA A 370 8.99 31.74 -45.42
CA ALA A 370 8.82 33.00 -46.14
C ALA A 370 10.16 33.59 -46.61
N ILE A 371 11.20 33.56 -45.76
CA ILE A 371 12.55 34.03 -46.12
C ILE A 371 13.16 33.16 -47.22
N GLY A 372 13.04 31.83 -47.10
CA GLY A 372 13.55 30.90 -48.10
C GLY A 372 12.89 31.05 -49.47
N THR A 373 11.56 31.18 -49.51
CA THR A 373 10.83 31.37 -50.78
C THR A 373 11.07 32.75 -51.38
N GLY A 374 11.12 33.82 -50.56
CA GLY A 374 11.38 35.18 -51.02
C GLY A 374 12.78 35.37 -51.61
N THR A 375 13.80 34.80 -50.96
CA THR A 375 15.19 34.86 -51.48
C THR A 375 15.33 34.07 -52.78
N SER A 376 14.71 32.89 -52.89
CA SER A 376 14.73 32.08 -54.11
C SER A 376 14.02 32.79 -55.28
N TYR A 377 12.89 33.45 -55.03
CA TYR A 377 12.17 34.26 -56.03
C TYR A 377 12.99 35.46 -56.52
N LEU A 378 13.66 36.18 -55.61
CA LEU A 378 14.52 37.32 -55.96
C LEU A 378 15.69 36.89 -56.85
N ILE A 379 16.34 35.78 -56.51
CA ILE A 379 17.43 35.22 -57.31
C ILE A 379 16.91 34.80 -58.69
N PHE A 380 15.76 34.15 -58.79
CA PHE A 380 15.14 33.78 -60.07
C PHE A 380 14.81 35.01 -60.92
N LYS A 381 14.26 36.06 -60.31
CA LYS A 381 13.94 37.31 -61.00
C LYS A 381 15.19 38.02 -61.52
N LEU A 382 16.26 38.06 -60.72
CA LEU A 382 17.55 38.65 -61.13
C LEU A 382 18.21 37.84 -62.26
N LEU A 383 18.11 36.51 -62.22
CA LEU A 383 18.63 35.63 -63.27
C LEU A 383 17.83 35.69 -64.58
N LYS A 384 16.56 36.10 -64.54
CA LYS A 384 15.72 36.33 -65.74
C LYS A 384 15.90 37.73 -66.33
N SER A 385 16.43 38.67 -65.53
CA SER A 385 16.62 40.08 -65.91
C SER A 385 17.97 40.35 -66.58
N ASN A 386 18.88 39.39 -66.55
CA ASN A 386 20.10 39.34 -67.36
C ASN A 386 19.92 38.26 -68.43
#